data_AF-A0A0F9C778-F1
#
_entry.id   AF-A0A0F9C778-F1
#
_cell.length_a   1.000
_cell.length_b   1.000
_cell.length_c   1.000
_cell.angle_alpha   90.00
_cell.angle_beta   90.00
_cell.angle_gamma   90.00
#
_symmetry.space_group_name_H-M   'P 1'
#
loop_
_entity.id
_entity.type
_entity.pdbx_description
1 polymer ?
#
loop_
_entity_poly.entity_id
_entity_poly.type
_entity_poly.pdbx_seq_one_letter_code
_entity_poly.pdbx_strand_id
1 'polypeptide(L)'
;MHQELNYYKELDLMEIVEDIIDLDPKMRFVAIIDQKGHIIDSIMKSGKTSLKSQKEGEHFCKQVVERRKMRNDFDNSYLDYFVGTFAEFIDSSME
;
A
#
# COMPACT_ATOMS: atom_id res chain seq x y z
N MET A 1 -33.19 -4.12 5.51
CA MET A 1 -31.90 -4.44 4.85
C MET A 1 -31.04 -3.20 4.84
N HIS A 2 -30.17 -3.01 5.84
CA HIS A 2 -28.98 -2.15 5.75
C HIS A 2 -28.03 -2.66 6.83
N GLN A 3 -27.36 -3.76 6.53
CA GLN A 3 -26.41 -4.43 7.41
C GLN A 3 -25.00 -4.44 6.78
N GLU A 4 -24.64 -3.38 6.06
CA GLU A 4 -23.34 -3.27 5.37
C GLU A 4 -22.36 -2.29 6.02
N LEU A 5 -22.74 -1.56 7.07
CA LEU A 5 -21.90 -0.49 7.65
C LEU A 5 -21.09 -0.90 8.89
N ASN A 6 -21.06 -2.18 9.26
CA ASN A 6 -20.39 -2.64 10.48
C ASN A 6 -19.30 -3.70 10.28
N TYR A 7 -19.00 -4.13 9.04
CA TYR A 7 -17.97 -5.14 8.81
C TYR A 7 -16.55 -4.60 9.06
N TYR A 8 -16.32 -3.32 8.77
CA TYR A 8 -15.00 -2.68 8.89
C TYR A 8 -14.70 -2.10 10.28
N LYS A 9 -15.60 -2.25 11.26
CA LYS A 9 -15.47 -1.59 12.56
C LYS A 9 -14.46 -2.25 13.50
N GLU A 10 -13.95 -3.42 13.12
CA GLU A 10 -13.03 -4.24 13.91
C GLU A 10 -11.92 -4.90 13.07
N LEU A 11 -11.64 -4.39 11.86
CA LEU A 11 -10.46 -4.86 11.14
C LEU A 11 -9.22 -4.23 11.76
N ASP A 12 -8.40 -5.04 12.39
CA ASP A 12 -7.07 -4.64 12.80
C ASP A 12 -6.21 -4.49 11.54
N LEU A 13 -5.93 -3.24 11.17
CA LEU A 13 -5.10 -2.92 10.02
C LEU A 13 -3.68 -3.50 10.18
N MET A 14 -3.24 -3.71 11.42
CA MET A 14 -1.97 -4.35 11.74
C MET A 14 -1.96 -5.81 11.29
N GLU A 15 -3.00 -6.58 11.62
CA GLU A 15 -3.13 -8.00 11.23
C GLU A 15 -3.11 -8.13 9.70
N ILE A 16 -3.78 -7.21 8.99
CA ILE A 16 -3.77 -7.19 7.52
C ILE A 16 -2.36 -6.93 6.97
N VAL A 17 -1.62 -5.96 7.50
CA VAL A 17 -0.27 -5.66 6.98
C VAL A 17 0.72 -6.78 7.32
N GLU A 18 0.55 -7.46 8.45
CA GLU A 18 1.29 -8.66 8.86
C GLU A 18 1.02 -9.83 7.91
N ASP A 19 -0.24 -10.13 7.64
CA ASP A 19 -0.62 -11.18 6.70
C ASP A 19 -0.03 -10.93 5.30
N ILE A 20 -0.08 -9.67 4.82
CA ILE A 20 0.43 -9.31 3.51
C ILE A 20 1.95 -9.43 3.45
N ILE A 21 2.71 -8.93 4.45
CA ILE A 21 4.18 -8.95 4.41
C ILE A 21 4.73 -10.38 4.43
N ASP A 22 3.96 -11.34 4.93
CA ASP A 22 4.31 -12.75 5.00
C ASP A 22 3.96 -13.56 3.75
N LEU A 23 3.18 -13.00 2.80
CA LEU A 23 2.85 -13.66 1.53
C LEU A 23 4.08 -13.99 0.67
N ASP A 24 5.12 -13.16 0.70
CA ASP A 24 6.34 -13.39 -0.08
C ASP A 24 7.61 -13.08 0.75
N PRO A 25 8.62 -13.98 0.79
CA PRO A 25 9.88 -13.74 1.49
C PRO A 25 10.71 -12.55 0.93
N LYS A 26 10.45 -12.12 -0.31
CA LYS A 26 11.10 -10.97 -0.97
C LYS A 26 10.43 -9.64 -0.64
N MET A 27 9.21 -9.64 -0.10
CA MET A 27 8.58 -8.41 0.39
C MET A 27 9.43 -7.78 1.50
N ARG A 28 9.48 -6.45 1.51
CA ARG A 28 10.29 -5.67 2.47
C ARG A 28 9.46 -4.71 3.29
N PHE A 29 8.40 -4.17 2.69
CA PHE A 29 7.56 -3.15 3.27
C PHE A 29 6.15 -3.27 2.74
N VAL A 30 5.17 -3.12 3.62
CA VAL A 30 3.75 -3.00 3.28
C VAL A 30 3.22 -1.76 3.98
N ALA A 31 2.39 -0.99 3.30
CA ALA A 31 1.72 0.17 3.88
C ALA A 31 0.29 0.28 3.37
N ILE A 32 -0.62 0.61 4.29
CA ILE A 32 -1.97 1.06 3.98
C ILE A 32 -1.93 2.58 3.92
N ILE A 33 -2.40 3.15 2.81
CA ILE A 33 -2.38 4.59 2.57
C ILE A 33 -3.79 5.14 2.33
N ASP A 34 -4.02 6.39 2.76
CA ASP A 34 -5.25 7.12 2.49
C ASP A 34 -5.32 7.60 1.02
N GLN A 35 -6.45 8.20 0.65
CA GLN A 35 -6.66 8.75 -0.70
C GLN A 35 -5.80 9.99 -1.01
N LYS A 36 -5.05 10.53 -0.04
CA LYS A 36 -4.11 11.65 -0.19
C LYS A 36 -2.65 11.17 -0.22
N GLY A 37 -2.41 9.89 0.06
CA GLY A 37 -1.09 9.27 0.07
C GLY A 37 -0.40 9.33 1.42
N HIS A 38 -1.13 9.60 2.51
CA HIS A 38 -0.61 9.46 3.87
C HIS A 38 -0.66 8.01 4.31
N ILE A 39 0.39 7.55 4.98
CA ILE A 39 0.46 6.20 5.56
C ILE A 39 -0.42 6.17 6.81
N ILE A 40 -1.35 5.23 6.85
CA ILE A 40 -2.23 4.94 8.00
C ILE A 40 -1.57 3.89 8.89
N ASP A 41 -1.10 2.80 8.27
CA ASP A 41 -0.38 1.72 8.94
C ASP A 41 0.68 1.15 8.02
N SER A 42 1.77 0.64 8.57
CA SER A 42 2.86 0.06 7.79
C SER A 42 3.76 -0.86 8.60
N ILE A 43 4.27 -1.89 7.94
CA ILE A 43 5.22 -2.82 8.53
C ILE A 43 6.45 -3.01 7.62
N MET A 44 7.63 -3.04 8.23
CA MET A 44 8.87 -3.50 7.61
C MET A 44 9.10 -4.96 7.96
N LYS A 45 9.45 -5.78 6.97
CA LYS A 45 9.78 -7.19 7.22
C LYS A 45 11.01 -7.28 8.12
N SER A 46 10.90 -8.08 9.18
CA SER A 46 11.99 -8.30 10.13
C SER A 46 13.27 -8.76 9.40
N GLY A 47 14.41 -8.17 9.77
CA GLY A 47 15.71 -8.46 9.14
C GLY A 47 15.91 -7.89 7.74
N LYS A 48 14.97 -7.10 7.20
CA LYS A 48 15.14 -6.35 5.94
C LYS A 48 15.32 -4.86 6.23
N THR A 49 16.25 -4.24 5.53
CA THR A 49 16.45 -2.79 5.59
C THR A 49 15.58 -2.07 4.56
N SER A 50 15.18 -0.84 4.90
CA SER A 50 14.52 0.06 3.95
C SER A 50 15.46 0.41 2.80
N LEU A 51 14.92 0.47 1.59
CA LEU A 51 15.64 0.92 0.39
C LEU A 51 15.49 2.43 0.16
N LYS A 52 14.60 3.09 0.89
CA LYS A 52 14.27 4.51 0.75
C LYS A 52 14.31 5.19 2.11
N SER A 53 14.68 6.47 2.13
CA SER A 53 14.47 7.32 3.29
C SER A 53 12.97 7.53 3.53
N GLN A 54 12.60 7.95 4.74
CA GLN A 54 11.21 8.24 5.10
C GLN A 54 10.56 9.24 4.13
N LYS A 55 11.28 10.31 3.79
CA LYS A 55 10.81 11.35 2.86
C LYS A 55 10.56 10.81 1.45
N GLU A 56 11.41 9.90 0.98
CA GLU A 56 11.23 9.25 -0.31
C GLU A 56 10.06 8.26 -0.30
N GLY A 57 9.81 7.59 0.83
CA GLY A 57 8.63 6.76 1.04
C GLY A 57 7.32 7.56 0.98
N GLU A 58 7.25 8.69 1.69
CA GLU A 58 6.09 9.59 1.64
C GLU A 58 5.85 10.15 0.24
N HIS A 59 6.92 10.54 -0.45
CA HIS A 59 6.84 10.99 -1.84
C HIS A 59 6.35 9.88 -2.78
N PHE A 60 6.80 8.64 -2.56
CA PHE A 60 6.34 7.48 -3.31
C PHE A 60 4.84 7.23 -3.12
N CYS A 61 4.34 7.26 -1.88
CA CYS A 61 2.91 7.08 -1.59
C CYS A 61 2.03 8.13 -2.31
N LYS A 62 2.48 9.38 -2.36
CA LYS A 62 1.80 10.44 -3.14
C LYS A 62 1.75 10.10 -4.63
N GLN A 63 2.85 9.62 -5.22
CA GLN A 63 2.84 9.21 -6.62
C GLN A 63 1.91 8.02 -6.89
N VAL A 64 1.78 7.08 -5.94
CA VAL A 64 0.82 5.97 -6.06
C VAL A 64 -0.61 6.49 -6.15
N VAL A 65 -0.97 7.49 -5.32
CA VAL A 65 -2.28 8.14 -5.38
C VAL A 65 -2.51 8.88 -6.68
N GLU A 66 -1.52 9.63 -7.18
CA GLU A 66 -1.66 10.31 -8.48
C GLU A 66 -1.86 9.29 -9.62
N ARG A 67 -1.12 8.19 -9.62
CA ARG A 67 -1.33 7.09 -10.58
C ARG A 67 -2.71 6.45 -10.46
N ARG A 68 -3.26 6.35 -9.24
CA ARG A 68 -4.63 5.88 -9.02
C ARG A 68 -5.66 6.84 -9.61
N LYS A 69 -5.52 8.15 -9.38
CA LYS A 69 -6.42 9.17 -9.95
C LYS A 69 -6.42 9.13 -11.47
N MET A 70 -5.23 9.10 -12.09
CA MET A 70 -5.10 9.01 -13.55
C MET A 70 -5.79 7.76 -14.13
N ARG A 71 -5.74 6.62 -13.44
CA ARG A 71 -6.46 5.40 -13.86
C ARG A 71 -7.98 5.55 -13.73
N ASN A 72 -8.46 6.14 -12.63
CA ASN A 72 -9.88 6.38 -12.41
C ASN A 72 -10.47 7.30 -13.50
N ASP A 73 -9.76 8.40 -13.78
CA ASP A 73 -10.16 9.36 -14.81
C ASP A 73 -10.19 8.73 -16.22
N PHE A 74 -9.36 7.70 -16.46
CA PHE A 74 -9.31 6.96 -17.72
C PHE A 74 -10.41 5.89 -17.83
N ASP A 75 -10.64 5.11 -16.77
CA ASP A 75 -11.55 3.96 -16.82
C ASP A 75 -13.03 4.35 -16.63
N ASN A 76 -13.36 5.62 -16.35
CA ASN A 76 -14.73 6.07 -16.01
C ASN A 76 -15.39 5.19 -14.93
N SER A 77 -14.59 4.52 -14.09
CA SER A 77 -15.06 3.50 -13.15
C SER A 77 -14.70 3.89 -11.72
N TYR A 78 -15.73 4.07 -10.89
CA TYR A 78 -15.59 4.32 -9.45
C TYR A 78 -15.17 3.04 -8.73
N LEU A 79 -13.91 2.61 -8.91
CA LEU A 79 -13.32 1.63 -8.00
C LEU A 79 -12.86 2.36 -6.73
N ASP A 80 -13.75 2.38 -5.74
CA ASP A 80 -13.57 3.01 -4.42
C ASP A 80 -12.37 2.44 -3.63
N TYR A 81 -11.86 1.27 -4.02
CA TYR A 81 -10.73 0.60 -3.38
C TYR A 81 -9.73 0.08 -4.43
N PHE A 82 -8.48 0.54 -4.34
CA PHE A 82 -7.36 0.05 -5.14
C PHE A 82 -6.46 -0.79 -4.23
N VAL A 83 -6.56 -2.11 -4.33
CA VAL A 83 -5.54 -3.03 -3.79
C VAL A 83 -4.53 -3.24 -4.92
N GLY A 84 -3.49 -2.41 -4.93
CA GLY A 84 -2.41 -2.54 -5.90
C GLY A 84 -1.23 -3.27 -5.30
N THR A 85 -0.88 -4.42 -5.87
CA THR A 85 0.46 -4.99 -5.68
C THR A 85 1.45 -4.14 -6.47
N PHE A 86 2.02 -3.10 -5.84
CA PHE A 86 3.14 -2.38 -6.43
C PHE A 86 4.42 -3.19 -6.19
N ALA A 87 4.66 -4.16 -7.06
CA ALA A 87 5.99 -4.68 -7.30
C ALA A 87 6.77 -3.62 -8.11
N GLU A 88 7.16 -2.51 -7.48
CA GLU A 88 8.34 -1.82 -7.98
C GLU A 88 9.50 -2.78 -7.77
N PHE A 89 9.89 -3.41 -8.88
CA PHE A 89 11.13 -4.10 -9.11
C PHE A 89 12.22 -3.51 -8.21
N ILE A 90 12.76 -4.36 -7.34
CA ILE A 90 14.16 -4.23 -6.97
C ILE A 90 14.92 -4.43 -8.27
N ASP A 91 15.20 -3.34 -8.98
CA ASP A 91 16.25 -3.40 -9.98
C ASP A 91 17.57 -3.36 -9.21
N SER A 92 18.02 -4.57 -8.92
CA SER A 92 19.37 -4.94 -8.53
C SER A 92 20.31 -4.74 -9.73
N SER A 93 20.42 -3.51 -10.24
CA SER A 93 21.44 -3.15 -11.24
C SER A 93 22.12 -1.84 -10.85
N MET A 94 22.92 -1.92 -9.78
CA MET A 94 24.19 -1.20 -9.66
C MET A 94 25.06 -1.94 -8.62
N GLU A 95 25.46 -3.16 -8.96
CA GLU A 95 26.86 -3.59 -8.86
C GLU A 95 27.43 -3.62 -10.28
#